data_AF-A0A9X0D143-F1
#
_entry.id   AF-A0A9X0D143-F1
#
_cell.length_a   1.000
_cell.length_b   1.000
_cell.length_c   1.000
_cell.angle_alpha   90.00
_cell.angle_beta   90.00
_cell.angle_gamma   90.00
#
_symmetry.space_group_name_H-M   'P 1'
#
loop_
_entity.id
_entity.type
_entity.pdbx_description
1 polymer ?
#
loop_
_entity_poly.entity_id
_entity_poly.type
_entity_poly.pdbx_seq_one_letter_code
_entity_poly.pdbx_strand_id
1 'polypeptide(L)'
;MEDGILQELSGRCFAELVEILIKDIPRSLIILGCLQQMERSPKVTNGHVYVSQWPNPDIVVFEDTAYKVLLDCKYPPTTIFANCSTEKLKITLGKSHLKQLFTCSSGILIGDPRCTNIAIENAKLNCCEVQVAAVPHFCALMDAANLVKHECPPGYYIAPLKLQDAQLVDHMWKFGEYGSIGILHTVESHRRRGLAKAVIYHLATKILEEGKIAFNVIEKENEISRQLFLQNGIYNVP
;
A
#
# COMPACT_ATOMS: atom_id res chain seq x y z
N MET A 1 6.23 30.68 3.20
CA MET A 1 6.75 29.32 2.94
C MET A 1 6.96 29.22 1.44
N GLU A 2 8.10 28.70 0.98
CA GLU A 2 8.33 28.55 -0.46
C GLU A 2 7.46 27.41 -1.00
N ASP A 3 6.64 27.72 -2.01
CA ASP A 3 5.79 26.73 -2.66
C ASP A 3 6.65 25.63 -3.32
N GLY A 4 6.38 24.38 -2.92
CA GLY A 4 6.90 23.18 -3.56
C GLY A 4 8.08 22.49 -2.85
N ILE A 5 8.44 22.87 -1.62
CA ILE A 5 9.41 22.12 -0.81
C ILE A 5 8.66 21.19 0.15
N LEU A 6 8.95 19.89 0.07
CA LEU A 6 8.49 18.89 1.04
C LEU A 6 9.25 19.06 2.36
N GLN A 7 8.53 19.04 3.48
CA GLN A 7 9.07 19.18 4.83
C GLN A 7 8.92 17.87 5.58
N GLU A 8 9.97 17.42 6.25
CA GLU A 8 9.90 16.23 7.09
C GLU A 8 9.01 16.50 8.31
N LEU A 9 8.02 15.63 8.51
CA LEU A 9 7.06 15.72 9.58
C LEU A 9 7.57 14.95 10.81
N SER A 10 7.60 15.64 11.96
CA SER A 10 7.95 15.00 13.23
C SER A 10 6.92 13.93 13.61
N GLY A 11 7.40 12.79 14.13
CA GLY A 11 6.54 11.68 14.58
C GLY A 11 5.47 12.07 15.61
N ARG A 12 5.69 13.15 16.39
CA ARG A 12 4.69 13.69 17.33
C ARG A 12 3.42 14.20 16.65
N CYS A 13 3.49 14.48 15.34
CA CYS A 13 2.39 14.99 14.53
C CYS A 13 1.61 13.87 13.81
N PHE A 14 2.02 12.60 13.92
CA PHE A 14 1.41 11.51 13.15
C PHE A 14 -0.04 11.24 13.54
N ALA A 15 -0.41 11.38 14.81
CA ALA A 15 -1.80 11.23 15.25
C ALA A 15 -2.71 12.25 14.54
N GLU A 16 -2.31 13.52 14.51
CA GLU A 16 -3.04 14.59 13.81
C GLU A 16 -3.06 14.35 12.29
N LEU A 17 -1.96 13.87 11.70
CA LEU A 17 -1.91 13.52 10.29
C LEU A 17 -2.92 12.40 9.95
N VAL A 18 -3.04 11.38 10.81
CA VAL A 18 -4.02 10.29 10.64
C VAL A 18 -5.45 10.86 10.65
N GLU A 19 -5.79 11.77 11.56
CA GLU A 19 -7.11 12.41 11.61
C GLU A 19 -7.44 13.19 10.33
N ILE A 20 -6.44 13.82 9.72
CA ILE A 20 -6.60 14.53 8.44
C ILE A 20 -6.81 13.53 7.31
N LEU A 21 -5.95 12.53 7.21
CA LEU A 21 -5.98 11.54 6.12
C LEU A 21 -7.27 10.70 6.12
N ILE A 22 -7.86 10.42 7.27
CA ILE A 22 -9.13 9.67 7.37
C ILE A 22 -10.26 10.37 6.58
N LYS A 23 -10.23 11.70 6.45
CA LYS A 23 -11.24 12.47 5.72
C LYS A 23 -11.17 12.28 4.20
N ASP A 24 -10.04 11.78 3.70
CA ASP A 24 -9.76 11.58 2.27
C ASP A 24 -9.77 10.10 1.85
N ILE A 25 -10.28 9.21 2.70
CA ILE A 25 -10.49 7.80 2.37
C ILE A 25 -11.47 7.70 1.18
N PRO A 26 -11.19 6.83 0.19
CA PRO A 26 -10.19 5.76 0.20
C PRO A 26 -8.79 6.15 -0.32
N ARG A 27 -8.60 7.35 -0.86
CA ARG A 27 -7.35 7.75 -1.54
C ARG A 27 -6.14 7.76 -0.61
N SER A 28 -6.36 8.00 0.68
CA SER A 28 -5.31 8.05 1.71
C SER A 28 -4.97 6.69 2.36
N LEU A 29 -5.70 5.62 2.02
CA LEU A 29 -5.59 4.33 2.74
C LEU A 29 -4.20 3.73 2.74
N ILE A 30 -3.43 3.88 1.65
CA ILE A 30 -2.07 3.32 1.59
C ILE A 30 -1.15 4.03 2.59
N ILE A 31 -1.20 5.37 2.65
CA ILE A 31 -0.41 6.14 3.64
C ILE A 31 -0.88 5.81 5.06
N LEU A 32 -2.20 5.72 5.30
CA LEU A 32 -2.73 5.29 6.60
C LEU A 32 -2.20 3.91 7.00
N GLY A 33 -2.17 2.96 6.07
CA GLY A 33 -1.59 1.63 6.26
C GLY A 33 -0.10 1.69 6.61
N CYS A 34 0.68 2.52 5.93
CA CYS A 34 2.10 2.73 6.25
C CYS A 34 2.30 3.28 7.67
N LEU A 35 1.54 4.32 8.06
CA LEU A 35 1.63 4.93 9.39
C LEU A 35 1.26 3.93 10.50
N GLN A 36 0.16 3.19 10.32
CA GLN A 36 -0.29 2.17 11.25
C GLN A 36 0.71 1.01 11.37
N GLN A 37 1.29 0.59 10.25
CA GLN A 37 2.28 -0.50 10.25
C GLN A 37 3.59 -0.07 10.90
N MET A 38 4.01 1.18 10.70
CA MET A 38 5.18 1.77 11.35
C MET A 38 5.01 1.83 12.87
N GLU A 39 3.82 2.21 13.36
CA GLU A 39 3.51 2.19 14.79
C GLU A 39 3.49 0.76 15.35
N ARG A 40 2.84 -0.18 14.64
CA ARG A 40 2.69 -1.57 15.09
C ARG A 40 4.00 -2.35 15.09
N SER A 41 4.82 -2.15 14.06
CA SER A 41 5.99 -2.98 13.74
C SER A 41 7.13 -2.13 13.17
N PRO A 42 7.78 -1.26 13.97
CA PRO A 42 8.83 -0.36 13.51
C PRO A 42 10.10 -1.07 13.00
N LYS A 43 10.25 -2.37 13.25
CA LYS A 43 11.33 -3.18 12.67
C LYS A 43 11.06 -3.63 11.23
N VAL A 44 9.79 -3.64 10.82
CA VAL A 44 9.32 -4.11 9.51
C VAL A 44 9.05 -2.93 8.59
N THR A 45 8.44 -1.87 9.13
CA THR A 45 8.15 -0.65 8.40
C THR A 45 8.63 0.52 9.24
N ASN A 46 9.54 1.30 8.69
CA ASN A 46 10.05 2.51 9.31
C ASN A 46 10.49 3.46 8.22
N GLY A 47 10.39 4.75 8.44
CA GLY A 47 10.57 5.69 7.36
C GLY A 47 10.49 7.14 7.76
N HIS A 48 10.65 7.97 6.75
CA HIS A 48 10.46 9.41 6.86
C HIS A 48 9.12 9.78 6.25
N VAL A 49 8.38 10.65 6.92
CA VAL A 49 7.13 11.22 6.42
C VAL A 49 7.40 12.65 6.02
N TYR A 50 7.06 13.02 4.79
CA TYR A 50 7.17 14.39 4.32
C TYR A 50 5.82 14.95 3.92
N VAL A 51 5.64 16.26 4.08
CA VAL A 51 4.41 16.97 3.76
C VAL A 51 4.68 18.23 2.96
N SER A 52 3.74 18.63 2.09
CA SER A 52 3.83 19.92 1.38
C SER A 52 3.74 21.12 2.32
N GLN A 53 2.91 21.01 3.35
CA GLN A 53 2.66 22.03 4.36
C GLN A 53 2.07 21.38 5.62
N TRP A 54 2.18 22.06 6.75
CA TRP A 54 1.59 21.63 8.03
C TRP A 54 0.83 22.81 8.66
N PRO A 55 -0.36 22.62 9.28
CA PRO A 55 -1.01 21.35 9.63
C PRO A 55 -1.87 20.68 8.55
N ASN A 56 -2.18 21.33 7.44
CA ASN A 56 -3.12 20.79 6.44
C ASN A 56 -2.42 20.37 5.13
N PRO A 57 -1.71 19.24 5.09
CA PRO A 57 -1.00 18.82 3.89
C PRO A 57 -1.95 18.44 2.77
N ASP A 58 -1.64 18.88 1.56
CA ASP A 58 -2.29 18.39 0.33
C ASP A 58 -1.40 17.42 -0.46
N ILE A 59 -0.16 17.20 -0.01
CA ILE A 59 0.73 16.12 -0.46
C ILE A 59 1.36 15.51 0.78
N VAL A 60 1.32 14.18 0.87
CA VAL A 60 1.98 13.40 1.91
C VAL A 60 2.82 12.33 1.25
N VAL A 61 4.08 12.23 1.66
CA VAL A 61 5.02 11.24 1.16
C VAL A 61 5.52 10.40 2.32
N PHE A 62 5.59 9.09 2.14
CA PHE A 62 6.24 8.17 3.05
C PHE A 62 7.39 7.46 2.32
N GLU A 63 8.62 7.59 2.84
CA GLU A 63 9.81 6.89 2.35
C GLU A 63 10.16 5.73 3.30
N ASP A 64 9.99 4.48 2.86
CA ASP A 64 10.25 3.28 3.68
C ASP A 64 11.75 2.95 3.73
N THR A 65 12.42 3.39 4.79
CA THR A 65 13.85 3.17 4.99
C THR A 65 14.16 1.75 5.48
N ALA A 66 13.23 1.09 6.18
CA ALA A 66 13.40 -0.30 6.58
C ALA A 66 13.47 -1.21 5.34
N TYR A 67 12.56 -0.98 4.39
CA TYR A 67 12.53 -1.74 3.15
C TYR A 67 13.71 -1.44 2.23
N LYS A 68 14.23 -0.20 2.27
CA LYS A 68 15.46 0.17 1.56
C LYS A 68 16.63 -0.74 1.94
N VAL A 69 16.80 -0.96 3.25
CA VAL A 69 17.87 -1.82 3.78
C VAL A 69 17.62 -3.29 3.38
N LEU A 70 16.37 -3.73 3.41
CA LEU A 70 16.01 -5.11 3.06
C LEU A 70 16.29 -5.45 1.59
N LEU A 71 15.97 -4.54 0.66
CA LEU A 71 16.15 -4.76 -0.78
C LEU A 71 17.49 -4.27 -1.34
N ASP A 72 18.35 -3.67 -0.52
CA ASP A 72 19.58 -3.00 -0.96
C ASP A 72 19.33 -2.01 -2.12
N CYS A 73 18.21 -1.29 -2.07
CA CYS A 73 17.83 -0.38 -3.14
C CYS A 73 18.40 1.03 -2.92
N LYS A 74 18.82 1.70 -4.01
CA LYS A 74 19.45 3.02 -3.95
C LYS A 74 18.57 4.07 -3.27
N TYR A 75 17.27 4.02 -3.54
CA TYR A 75 16.26 4.91 -2.97
C TYR A 75 15.19 4.11 -2.24
N PRO A 76 14.65 4.63 -1.12
CA PRO A 76 13.58 3.94 -0.42
C PRO A 76 12.32 3.85 -1.30
N PRO A 77 11.54 2.76 -1.21
CA PRO A 77 10.20 2.74 -1.74
C PRO A 77 9.40 3.93 -1.20
N THR A 78 8.74 4.64 -2.10
CA THR A 78 8.10 5.91 -1.80
C THR A 78 6.60 5.79 -2.07
N THR A 79 5.80 6.01 -1.03
CA THR A 79 4.34 6.09 -1.14
C THR A 79 3.90 7.54 -1.15
N ILE A 80 3.02 7.92 -2.09
CA ILE A 80 2.56 9.31 -2.26
C ILE A 80 1.04 9.37 -2.21
N PHE A 81 0.52 10.25 -1.37
CA PHE A 81 -0.85 10.74 -1.39
C PHE A 81 -0.86 12.21 -1.85
N ALA A 82 -1.81 12.58 -2.71
CA ALA A 82 -1.98 13.96 -3.13
C ALA A 82 -3.46 14.35 -3.30
N ASN A 83 -3.84 15.45 -2.67
CA ASN A 83 -5.14 16.11 -2.80
C ASN A 83 -4.98 17.54 -3.37
N CYS A 84 -4.18 17.67 -4.43
CA CYS A 84 -3.91 18.92 -5.13
C CYS A 84 -4.04 18.75 -6.65
N SER A 85 -3.78 19.81 -7.43
CA SER A 85 -3.72 19.72 -8.89
C SER A 85 -2.49 18.93 -9.37
N THR A 86 -2.57 18.37 -10.58
CA THR A 86 -1.44 17.66 -11.20
C THR A 86 -0.23 18.59 -11.36
N GLU A 87 -0.45 19.86 -11.66
CA GLU A 87 0.58 20.89 -11.81
C GLU A 87 1.30 21.14 -10.47
N LYS A 88 0.55 21.30 -9.38
CA LYS A 88 1.14 21.49 -8.04
C LYS A 88 1.93 20.25 -7.63
N LEU A 89 1.40 19.06 -7.86
CA LEU A 89 2.10 17.80 -7.60
C LEU A 89 3.41 17.73 -8.38
N LYS A 90 3.39 17.98 -9.70
CA LYS A 90 4.57 17.98 -10.57
C LYS A 90 5.64 18.98 -10.11
N ILE A 91 5.23 20.21 -9.78
CA ILE A 91 6.15 21.25 -9.28
C ILE A 91 6.78 20.81 -7.96
N THR A 92 5.98 20.30 -7.03
CA THR A 92 6.45 19.89 -5.70
C THR A 92 7.45 18.73 -5.81
N LEU A 93 7.10 17.68 -6.56
CA LEU A 93 7.99 16.54 -6.78
C LEU A 93 9.30 16.95 -7.47
N GLY A 94 9.22 17.82 -8.48
CA GLY A 94 10.38 18.33 -9.22
C GLY A 94 11.32 19.24 -8.43
N LYS A 95 10.83 19.89 -7.37
CA LYS A 95 11.62 20.72 -6.45
C LYS A 95 12.10 19.98 -5.19
N SER A 96 11.45 18.88 -4.84
CA SER A 96 11.79 18.07 -3.66
C SER A 96 13.06 17.24 -3.83
N HIS A 97 13.51 16.62 -2.74
CA HIS A 97 14.59 15.62 -2.77
C HIS A 97 14.24 14.38 -3.60
N LEU A 98 12.96 14.15 -3.86
CA LEU A 98 12.46 13.04 -4.68
C LEU A 98 12.68 13.26 -6.18
N LYS A 99 13.14 14.44 -6.62
CA LYS A 99 13.35 14.76 -8.05
C LYS A 99 14.07 13.62 -8.80
N GLN A 100 15.07 13.02 -8.17
CA GLN A 100 15.88 11.96 -8.78
C GLN A 100 15.09 10.68 -9.09
N LEU A 101 14.06 10.36 -8.28
CA LEU A 101 13.13 9.26 -8.53
C LEU A 101 12.33 9.47 -9.83
N PHE A 102 12.05 10.72 -10.18
CA PHE A 102 11.25 11.08 -11.35
C PHE A 102 12.07 11.43 -12.59
N THR A 103 13.41 11.49 -12.51
CA THR A 103 14.24 11.88 -13.66
C THR A 103 14.95 10.73 -14.33
N CYS A 104 15.68 9.84 -13.63
CA CYS A 104 16.41 8.70 -14.25
C CYS A 104 16.91 7.67 -13.20
N SER A 105 16.10 7.33 -12.18
CA SER A 105 16.51 6.38 -11.15
C SER A 105 15.59 5.18 -11.05
N SER A 106 16.13 4.01 -10.73
CA SER A 106 15.36 2.85 -10.29
C SER A 106 14.81 3.12 -8.88
N GLY A 107 13.49 3.30 -8.79
CA GLY A 107 12.78 3.52 -7.54
C GLY A 107 11.39 2.89 -7.59
N ILE A 108 10.87 2.53 -6.42
CA ILE A 108 9.52 1.99 -6.29
C ILE A 108 8.61 3.15 -5.88
N LEU A 109 7.64 3.47 -6.74
CA LEU A 109 6.61 4.49 -6.49
C LEU A 109 5.25 3.81 -6.31
N ILE A 110 4.58 4.11 -5.21
CA ILE A 110 3.27 3.56 -4.83
C ILE A 110 2.32 4.73 -4.50
N GLY A 111 1.03 4.57 -4.78
CA GLY A 111 0.02 5.55 -4.38
C GLY A 111 -0.58 6.28 -5.58
N ASP A 112 -0.54 7.61 -5.55
CA ASP A 112 -1.29 8.45 -6.50
C ASP A 112 -0.97 8.13 -7.97
N PRO A 113 -1.96 7.72 -8.79
CA PRO A 113 -1.74 7.25 -10.16
C PRO A 113 -1.16 8.32 -11.09
N ARG A 114 -1.30 9.61 -10.74
CA ARG A 114 -0.71 10.72 -11.51
C ARG A 114 0.82 10.70 -11.44
N CYS A 115 1.41 10.12 -10.39
CA CYS A 115 2.86 9.99 -10.27
C CYS A 115 3.46 9.15 -11.41
N THR A 116 2.75 8.11 -11.88
CA THR A 116 3.18 7.30 -13.02
C THR A 116 3.23 8.14 -14.30
N ASN A 117 2.20 8.96 -14.56
CA ASN A 117 2.18 9.84 -15.73
C ASN A 117 3.30 10.89 -15.67
N ILE A 118 3.52 11.49 -14.50
CA ILE A 118 4.62 12.44 -14.27
C ILE A 118 5.99 11.78 -14.53
N ALA A 119 6.19 10.55 -14.05
CA ALA A 119 7.42 9.80 -14.29
C ALA A 119 7.63 9.49 -15.79
N ILE A 120 6.58 9.04 -16.50
CA ILE A 120 6.64 8.77 -17.95
C ILE A 120 6.95 10.05 -18.74
N GLU A 121 6.30 11.17 -18.42
CA GLU A 121 6.58 12.46 -19.06
C GLU A 121 8.04 12.89 -18.88
N ASN A 122 8.54 12.83 -17.65
CA ASN A 122 9.92 13.21 -17.36
C ASN A 122 10.92 12.25 -18.01
N ALA A 123 10.64 10.96 -18.05
CA ALA A 123 11.51 9.99 -18.69
C ALA A 123 11.66 10.25 -20.20
N LYS A 124 10.56 10.60 -20.88
CA LYS A 124 10.60 11.05 -22.29
C LYS A 124 11.50 12.27 -22.49
N LEU A 125 11.45 13.24 -21.58
CA LEU A 125 12.30 14.43 -21.63
C LEU A 125 13.78 14.13 -21.38
N ASN A 126 14.09 13.10 -20.58
CA ASN A 126 15.45 12.73 -20.21
C ASN A 126 16.01 11.55 -21.02
N CYS A 127 15.31 11.09 -22.07
CA CYS A 127 15.67 9.90 -22.85
C CYS A 127 15.88 8.65 -21.98
N CYS A 128 15.12 8.53 -20.89
CA CYS A 128 15.13 7.39 -19.97
C CYS A 128 13.88 6.51 -20.23
N GLU A 129 13.99 5.20 -19.96
CA GLU A 129 12.86 4.27 -20.06
C GLU A 129 12.17 4.14 -18.70
N VAL A 130 10.83 4.12 -18.68
CA VAL A 130 10.04 3.84 -17.48
C VAL A 130 9.35 2.51 -17.66
N GLN A 131 9.62 1.59 -16.74
CA GLN A 131 8.92 0.32 -16.66
C GLN A 131 7.81 0.42 -15.60
N VAL A 132 6.56 0.29 -16.03
CA VAL A 132 5.43 0.15 -15.11
C VAL A 132 5.32 -1.32 -14.72
N ALA A 133 5.68 -1.64 -13.47
CA ALA A 133 5.65 -3.02 -12.98
C ALA A 133 4.22 -3.57 -12.81
N ALA A 134 3.30 -2.75 -12.28
CA ALA A 134 1.91 -3.13 -12.08
C ALA A 134 0.99 -1.89 -11.92
N VAL A 135 -0.28 -2.03 -12.29
CA VAL A 135 -1.35 -1.06 -11.99
C VAL A 135 -2.48 -1.81 -11.28
N PRO A 136 -2.33 -2.13 -9.99
CA PRO A 136 -3.24 -3.03 -9.30
C PRO A 136 -4.62 -2.41 -9.06
N HIS A 137 -5.62 -3.26 -8.86
CA HIS A 137 -6.87 -2.88 -8.22
C HIS A 137 -6.64 -2.66 -6.73
N PHE A 138 -7.13 -1.52 -6.24
CA PHE A 138 -7.19 -1.24 -4.82
C PHE A 138 -8.61 -1.55 -4.34
N CYS A 139 -8.74 -2.44 -3.34
CA CYS A 139 -10.04 -2.87 -2.81
C CYS A 139 -10.10 -2.60 -1.31
N ALA A 140 -11.25 -2.11 -0.82
CA ALA A 140 -11.44 -1.79 0.60
C ALA A 140 -12.83 -2.17 1.11
N LEU A 141 -12.90 -2.53 2.39
CA LEU A 141 -14.13 -2.74 3.13
C LEU A 141 -14.55 -1.41 3.78
N MET A 142 -15.37 -0.65 3.05
CA MET A 142 -15.82 0.68 3.48
C MET A 142 -16.97 0.66 4.49
N ASP A 143 -17.76 -0.41 4.48
CA ASP A 143 -18.86 -0.63 5.40
C ASP A 143 -18.78 -2.07 5.91
N ALA A 144 -18.60 -2.22 7.23
CA ALA A 144 -18.49 -3.51 7.89
C ALA A 144 -19.75 -4.37 7.71
N ALA A 145 -20.92 -3.76 7.49
CA ALA A 145 -22.16 -4.50 7.25
C ALA A 145 -22.14 -5.28 5.91
N ASN A 146 -21.28 -4.89 4.97
CA ASN A 146 -21.12 -5.60 3.70
C ASN A 146 -20.23 -6.85 3.81
N LEU A 147 -19.51 -7.03 4.92
CA LEU A 147 -18.62 -8.17 5.09
C LEU A 147 -19.42 -9.47 5.16
N VAL A 148 -19.22 -10.35 4.19
CA VAL A 148 -19.93 -11.62 4.12
C VAL A 148 -19.32 -12.62 5.10
N LYS A 149 -20.14 -13.11 6.03
CA LYS A 149 -19.72 -14.13 7.01
C LYS A 149 -19.38 -15.45 6.32
N HIS A 150 -18.17 -15.95 6.58
CA HIS A 150 -17.71 -17.25 6.13
C HIS A 150 -17.08 -18.04 7.27
N GLU A 151 -17.69 -19.17 7.61
CA GLU A 151 -17.17 -20.09 8.63
C GLU A 151 -16.03 -20.95 8.08
N CYS A 152 -15.14 -21.38 8.98
CA CYS A 152 -14.09 -22.32 8.62
C CYS A 152 -14.73 -23.67 8.23
N PRO A 153 -14.46 -24.21 7.03
CA PRO A 153 -15.04 -25.48 6.61
C PRO A 153 -14.65 -26.65 7.55
N PRO A 154 -15.48 -27.68 7.71
CA PRO A 154 -15.16 -28.84 8.52
C PRO A 154 -13.84 -29.51 8.11
N GLY A 155 -13.04 -29.92 9.09
CA GLY A 155 -11.71 -30.51 8.87
C GLY A 155 -10.58 -29.50 8.71
N TYR A 156 -10.87 -28.20 8.82
CA TYR A 156 -9.90 -27.11 8.81
C TYR A 156 -9.97 -26.29 10.09
N TYR A 157 -8.91 -25.52 10.36
CA TYR A 157 -8.89 -24.51 11.40
C TYR A 157 -8.15 -23.27 10.90
N ILE A 158 -8.45 -22.12 11.50
CA ILE A 158 -7.75 -20.86 11.24
C ILE A 158 -6.92 -20.55 12.48
N ALA A 159 -5.64 -20.28 12.29
CA ALA A 159 -4.72 -19.89 13.35
C ALA A 159 -3.72 -18.85 12.83
N PRO A 160 -3.14 -18.00 13.70
CA PRO A 160 -2.01 -17.16 13.35
C PRO A 160 -0.85 -18.01 12.82
N LEU A 161 -0.19 -17.51 11.77
CA LEU A 161 1.04 -18.12 11.24
C LEU A 161 2.15 -18.07 12.28
N LYS A 162 3.00 -19.09 12.27
CA LYS A 162 4.20 -19.24 13.08
C LYS A 162 5.44 -19.08 12.22
N LEU A 163 6.60 -18.87 12.85
CA LEU A 163 7.88 -18.73 12.14
C LEU A 163 8.17 -19.91 11.19
N GLN A 164 7.82 -21.13 11.60
CA GLN A 164 7.97 -22.34 10.78
C GLN A 164 7.14 -22.32 9.49
N ASP A 165 6.03 -21.56 9.44
CA ASP A 165 5.17 -21.47 8.26
C ASP A 165 5.76 -20.54 7.19
N ALA A 166 6.71 -19.68 7.57
CA ALA A 166 7.31 -18.69 6.68
C ALA A 166 8.00 -19.34 5.46
N GLN A 167 8.69 -20.47 5.66
CA GLN A 167 9.35 -21.20 4.57
C GLN A 167 8.36 -21.70 3.53
N LEU A 168 7.19 -22.18 3.95
CA LEU A 168 6.16 -22.63 3.03
C LEU A 168 5.55 -21.45 2.25
N VAL A 169 5.28 -20.35 2.94
CA VAL A 169 4.74 -19.14 2.30
C VAL A 169 5.71 -18.61 1.24
N ASP A 170 7.00 -18.53 1.58
CA ASP A 170 8.06 -18.05 0.69
C ASP A 170 8.22 -18.96 -0.54
N HIS A 171 8.25 -20.28 -0.34
CA HIS A 171 8.37 -21.24 -1.45
C HIS A 171 7.18 -21.22 -2.41
N MET A 172 5.97 -20.93 -1.91
CA MET A 172 4.76 -20.87 -2.73
C MET A 172 4.59 -19.53 -3.45
N TRP A 173 5.48 -18.57 -3.20
CA TRP A 173 5.35 -17.24 -3.74
C TRP A 173 6.10 -17.08 -5.07
N LYS A 174 5.35 -16.80 -6.15
CA LYS A 174 5.89 -16.55 -7.50
C LYS A 174 6.89 -15.39 -7.60
N PHE A 175 7.00 -14.55 -6.57
CA PHE A 175 7.92 -13.42 -6.50
C PHE A 175 8.73 -13.41 -5.19
N GLY A 176 9.00 -14.59 -4.59
CA GLY A 176 9.72 -14.73 -3.31
C GLY A 176 11.02 -13.92 -3.20
N GLU A 177 11.64 -13.60 -4.34
CA GLU A 177 12.83 -12.75 -4.43
C GLU A 177 12.59 -11.25 -4.11
N TYR A 178 11.35 -10.79 -3.92
CA TYR A 178 11.00 -9.36 -3.84
C TYR A 178 10.33 -8.88 -2.53
N GLY A 179 10.23 -9.70 -1.48
CA GLY A 179 9.89 -9.24 -0.10
C GLY A 179 8.48 -8.64 0.19
N SER A 180 7.40 -9.17 -0.39
CA SER A 180 6.01 -8.69 -0.23
C SER A 180 5.41 -9.12 1.09
N ILE A 181 4.55 -8.25 1.62
CA ILE A 181 3.98 -8.34 2.98
C ILE A 181 2.48 -8.69 2.94
N GLY A 182 1.86 -8.78 1.75
CA GLY A 182 0.45 -9.15 1.57
C GLY A 182 0.28 -10.35 0.65
N ILE A 183 -0.09 -11.52 1.20
CA ILE A 183 -0.21 -12.77 0.45
C ILE A 183 -1.50 -13.50 0.83
N LEU A 184 -2.39 -13.67 -0.14
CA LEU A 184 -3.47 -14.65 -0.06
C LEU A 184 -3.22 -15.73 -1.10
N HIS A 185 -3.06 -16.97 -0.65
CA HIS A 185 -2.89 -18.13 -1.50
C HIS A 185 -3.68 -19.32 -0.97
N THR A 186 -4.22 -20.14 -1.86
CA THR A 186 -4.78 -21.44 -1.53
C THR A 186 -4.10 -22.50 -2.39
N VAL A 187 -3.43 -23.43 -1.72
CA VAL A 187 -2.77 -24.59 -2.35
C VAL A 187 -3.80 -25.32 -3.22
N GLU A 188 -3.38 -25.76 -4.41
CA GLU A 188 -4.29 -26.25 -5.44
C GLU A 188 -5.21 -27.39 -4.98
N SER A 189 -4.68 -28.35 -4.23
CA SER A 189 -5.42 -29.48 -3.64
C SER A 189 -6.55 -29.06 -2.68
N HIS A 190 -6.53 -27.79 -2.24
CA HIS A 190 -7.43 -27.20 -1.25
C HIS A 190 -8.34 -26.10 -1.82
N ARG A 191 -8.24 -25.79 -3.11
CA ARG A 191 -9.07 -24.76 -3.77
C ARG A 191 -10.54 -25.17 -3.85
N ARG A 192 -11.41 -24.17 -4.03
CA ARG A 192 -12.88 -24.32 -4.15
C ARG A 192 -13.57 -24.95 -2.92
N ARG A 193 -12.90 -24.94 -1.76
CA ARG A 193 -13.45 -25.42 -0.48
C ARG A 193 -13.95 -24.29 0.44
N GLY A 194 -13.97 -23.05 -0.04
CA GLY A 194 -14.36 -21.87 0.77
C GLY A 194 -13.27 -21.33 1.70
N LEU A 195 -12.08 -21.94 1.75
CA LEU A 195 -10.99 -21.56 2.66
C LEU A 195 -10.56 -20.10 2.51
N ALA A 196 -10.36 -19.62 1.28
CA ALA A 196 -9.96 -18.24 1.05
C ALA A 196 -11.01 -17.24 1.56
N LYS A 197 -12.30 -17.55 1.38
CA LYS A 197 -13.41 -16.71 1.89
C LYS A 197 -13.41 -16.68 3.42
N ALA A 198 -13.22 -17.83 4.06
CA ALA A 198 -13.11 -17.91 5.51
C ALA A 198 -11.91 -17.10 6.04
N VAL A 199 -10.74 -17.19 5.40
CA VAL A 199 -9.55 -16.40 5.78
C VAL A 199 -9.80 -14.90 5.59
N ILE A 200 -10.38 -14.48 4.46
CA ILE A 200 -10.74 -13.06 4.22
C ILE A 200 -11.66 -12.55 5.32
N TYR A 201 -12.74 -13.29 5.64
CA TYR A 201 -13.68 -12.91 6.68
C TYR A 201 -12.99 -12.74 8.05
N HIS A 202 -12.20 -13.72 8.49
CA HIS A 202 -11.56 -13.68 9.81
C HIS A 202 -10.50 -12.58 9.90
N LEU A 203 -9.70 -12.35 8.85
CA LEU A 203 -8.71 -11.28 8.84
C LEU A 203 -9.38 -9.91 8.79
N ALA A 204 -10.40 -9.71 7.94
CA ALA A 204 -11.14 -8.45 7.87
C ALA A 204 -11.84 -8.14 9.20
N THR A 205 -12.48 -9.13 9.82
CA THR A 205 -13.11 -8.98 11.14
C THR A 205 -12.08 -8.53 12.18
N LYS A 206 -10.93 -9.19 12.25
CA LYS A 206 -9.86 -8.81 13.19
C LYS A 206 -9.36 -7.38 12.96
N ILE A 207 -9.19 -6.97 11.70
CA ILE A 207 -8.76 -5.61 11.36
C ILE A 207 -9.82 -4.58 11.79
N LEU A 208 -11.10 -4.88 11.56
CA LEU A 208 -12.21 -4.02 12.00
C LEU A 208 -12.30 -3.91 13.53
N GLU A 209 -12.10 -5.01 14.25
CA GLU A 209 -12.04 -5.03 15.73
C GLU A 209 -10.89 -4.19 16.28
N GLU A 210 -9.79 -4.06 15.54
CA GLU A 210 -8.68 -3.13 15.84
C GLU A 210 -9.01 -1.67 15.47
N GLY A 211 -10.23 -1.36 15.01
CA GLY A 211 -10.67 -0.01 14.62
C GLY A 211 -10.10 0.47 13.28
N LYS A 212 -9.67 -0.46 12.41
CA LYS A 212 -8.98 -0.16 11.14
C LYS A 212 -9.83 -0.57 9.94
N ILE A 213 -9.46 -0.07 8.76
CA ILE A 213 -10.10 -0.43 7.50
C ILE A 213 -9.32 -1.56 6.84
N ALA A 214 -10.01 -2.66 6.57
CA ALA A 214 -9.45 -3.76 5.79
C ALA A 214 -9.40 -3.36 4.31
N PHE A 215 -8.20 -3.36 3.74
CA PHE A 215 -7.98 -3.13 2.32
C PHE A 215 -6.93 -4.08 1.78
N ASN A 216 -6.89 -4.23 0.45
CA ASN A 216 -5.90 -5.03 -0.23
C ASN A 216 -5.59 -4.50 -1.63
N VAL A 217 -4.41 -4.85 -2.11
CA VAL A 217 -3.92 -4.55 -3.46
C VAL A 217 -3.97 -5.85 -4.26
N ILE A 218 -4.64 -5.85 -5.40
CA ILE A 218 -4.80 -7.02 -6.27
C ILE A 218 -4.19 -6.69 -7.63
N GLU A 219 -3.30 -7.52 -8.15
CA GLU A 219 -2.81 -7.34 -9.53
C GLU A 219 -3.98 -7.21 -10.51
N LYS A 220 -3.87 -6.28 -11.46
CA LYS A 220 -4.90 -5.99 -12.46
C LYS A 220 -5.42 -7.25 -13.15
N GLU A 221 -4.51 -8.16 -13.45
CA GLU A 221 -4.78 -9.37 -14.24
C GLU A 221 -5.32 -10.52 -13.37
N ASN A 222 -5.32 -10.37 -12.04
CA ASN A 222 -5.81 -11.36 -11.09
C ASN A 222 -7.31 -11.19 -10.84
N GLU A 223 -8.09 -11.33 -11.91
CA GLU A 223 -9.55 -11.18 -11.89
C GLU A 223 -10.21 -12.20 -10.94
N ILE A 224 -9.61 -13.38 -10.76
CA ILE A 224 -10.10 -14.40 -9.81
C ILE A 224 -10.08 -13.86 -8.38
N SER A 225 -8.96 -13.27 -7.96
CA SER A 225 -8.88 -12.69 -6.61
C SER A 225 -9.76 -11.46 -6.51
N ARG A 226 -9.81 -10.61 -7.54
CA ARG A 226 -10.71 -9.45 -7.56
C ARG A 226 -12.16 -9.87 -7.34
N GLN A 227 -12.67 -10.82 -8.11
CA GLN A 227 -14.04 -11.34 -7.93
C GLN A 227 -14.24 -11.99 -6.56
N LEU A 228 -13.23 -12.69 -6.04
CA LEU A 228 -13.27 -13.24 -4.68
C LEU A 228 -13.49 -12.13 -3.64
N PHE A 229 -12.72 -11.03 -3.68
CA PHE A 229 -12.86 -9.92 -2.72
C PHE A 229 -14.21 -9.19 -2.89
N LEU A 230 -14.66 -8.94 -4.12
CA LEU A 230 -15.96 -8.33 -4.41
C LEU A 230 -17.13 -9.16 -3.83
N GLN A 231 -17.06 -10.49 -3.95
CA GLN A 231 -18.06 -11.40 -3.36
C GLN A 231 -18.07 -11.41 -1.82
N ASN A 232 -17.05 -10.84 -1.17
CA ASN A 232 -16.94 -10.75 0.29
C ASN A 232 -17.21 -9.32 0.80
N GLY A 233 -17.76 -8.43 -0.03
CA GLY A 233 -18.10 -7.05 0.36
C GLY A 233 -16.93 -6.07 0.34
N ILE A 234 -15.79 -6.46 -0.25
CA ILE A 234 -14.58 -5.65 -0.34
C ILE A 234 -14.50 -5.13 -1.78
N TYR A 235 -14.77 -3.85 -1.96
CA TYR A 235 -15.03 -3.26 -3.28
C TYR A 235 -13.85 -2.47 -3.83
N ASN A 236 -13.74 -2.38 -5.17
CA ASN A 236 -12.76 -1.51 -5.80
C ASN A 236 -12.96 -0.06 -5.33
N VAL A 237 -11.87 0.62 -5.04
CA VAL A 237 -11.83 2.03 -4.70
C VAL A 237 -10.96 2.80 -5.70
N PRO A 238 -11.23 4.11 -5.91
CA PRO A 238 -10.51 4.94 -6.87
C PRO A 238 -9.03 5.13 -6.58
#